data_AF-A0A1L5L1U3-F1
#
_entry.id   AF-A0A1L5L1U3-F1
#
_cell.length_a   1.000
_cell.length_b   1.000
_cell.length_c   1.000
_cell.angle_alpha   90.00
_cell.angle_beta   90.00
_cell.angle_gamma   90.00
#
_symmetry.space_group_name_H-M   'P 1'
#
loop_
_entity.id
_entity.type
_entity.pdbx_description
1 polymer ?
#
loop_
_entity_poly.entity_id
_entity_poly.type
_entity_poly.pdbx_seq_one_letter_code
_entity_poly.pdbx_strand_id
1 'polypeptide(L)' 'MENECGIKIIGTFETFSPTFPTPEIASILRISPRDPILKIQTQAVDSNSIPLDYSLLYSNIFEFQVKYFFPR' A
#
# COMPACT_ATOMS: atom_id res chain seq x y z
N MET A 1 9.01 -13.97 -5.86
CA MET A 1 7.78 -14.65 -5.40
C MET A 1 7.17 -15.52 -6.49
N GLU A 2 6.52 -14.98 -7.53
CA GLU A 2 5.82 -15.84 -8.52
C GLU A 2 6.72 -16.87 -9.20
N ASN A 3 7.87 -16.42 -9.73
CA ASN A 3 8.81 -17.28 -10.47
C ASN A 3 9.55 -18.30 -9.58
N GLU A 4 9.71 -17.99 -8.29
CA GLU A 4 10.46 -18.83 -7.36
C GLU A 4 9.56 -19.84 -6.64
N CYS A 5 8.32 -19.45 -6.32
CA CYS A 5 7.37 -20.29 -5.59
C CYS A 5 6.38 -21.00 -6.52
N GLY A 6 6.36 -20.69 -7.82
CA GLY A 6 5.37 -21.22 -8.77
C GLY A 6 3.94 -20.76 -8.47
N ILE A 7 3.78 -19.65 -7.74
CA ILE A 7 2.49 -19.07 -7.35
C ILE A 7 2.15 -17.96 -8.35
N LYS A 8 0.88 -17.83 -8.70
CA LYS A 8 0.39 -16.74 -9.55
C LYS A 8 -0.49 -15.79 -8.74
N ILE A 9 -0.12 -14.51 -8.68
CA ILE A 9 -0.92 -13.44 -8.09
C ILE A 9 -1.95 -13.03 -9.15
N ILE A 10 -3.24 -13.16 -8.84
CA ILE A 10 -4.31 -12.83 -9.81
C ILE A 10 -5.02 -11.52 -9.49
N GLY A 11 -4.79 -10.97 -8.30
CA GLY A 11 -5.46 -9.78 -7.85
C GLY A 11 -4.99 -9.30 -6.49
N THR A 12 -5.41 -8.09 -6.17
CA THR A 12 -5.09 -7.42 -4.91
C THR A 12 -6.33 -6.71 -4.39
N PHE A 13 -6.54 -6.75 -3.08
CA PHE A 13 -7.46 -5.87 -2.39
C PHE A 13 -6.67 -4.74 -1.75
N GLU A 14 -7.06 -3.50 -2.02
CA GLU A 14 -6.36 -2.32 -1.54
C GLU A 14 -7.29 -1.41 -0.75
N THR A 15 -6.85 -0.99 0.43
CA THR A 15 -7.54 -0.01 1.27
C THR A 15 -6.65 1.22 1.44
N PHE A 16 -7.19 2.38 1.09
CA PHE A 16 -6.51 3.68 1.16
C PHE A 16 -7.08 4.49 2.31
N SER A 17 -6.21 4.98 3.19
CA SER A 17 -6.64 5.77 4.35
C SER A 17 -5.68 6.93 4.63
N PRO A 18 -6.17 8.17 4.78
CA PRO A 18 -5.35 9.26 5.28
C PRO A 18 -5.06 9.05 6.77
N THR A 19 -3.82 9.26 7.19
CA THR A 19 -3.41 9.11 8.60
C THR A 19 -2.28 10.05 8.96
N PHE A 20 -2.11 10.38 10.24
CA PHE A 20 -0.93 11.10 10.71
C PHE A 20 0.20 10.10 11.00
N PRO A 21 1.43 10.37 10.57
CA PRO A 21 2.54 9.45 10.78
C PRO A 21 3.00 9.42 12.24
N THR A 22 3.54 8.30 12.68
CA THR A 22 4.34 8.24 13.92
C THR A 22 5.63 9.05 13.73
N PRO A 23 6.31 9.49 14.81
CA PRO A 23 7.57 10.24 14.68
C PRO A 23 8.66 9.49 13.87
N GLU A 24 8.69 8.17 13.98
CA GLU A 24 9.62 7.32 13.21
C GLU A 24 9.30 7.35 11.71
N ILE A 25 8.04 7.12 11.33
CA ILE A 25 7.61 7.18 9.93
C ILE A 25 7.80 8.58 9.35
N ALA A 26 7.48 9.62 10.12
CA ALA A 26 7.67 11.01 9.73
C ALA A 26 9.15 11.32 9.40
N SER A 27 10.08 10.79 10.21
CA SER A 27 11.52 10.94 9.99
C SER A 27 11.98 10.25 8.69
N ILE A 28 11.53 9.01 8.46
CA ILE A 28 11.87 8.24 7.25
C ILE A 28 11.32 8.94 6.01
N LEU A 29 10.08 9.41 6.05
CA LEU A 29 9.40 10.10 4.95
C LEU A 29 9.78 11.58 4.82
N ARG A 30 10.65 12.09 5.71
CA ARG A 30 11.11 13.49 5.76
C ARG A 30 9.95 14.50 5.71
N ILE A 31 8.91 14.22 6.48
CA ILE A 31 7.68 15.02 6.55
C ILE A 31 7.39 15.42 8.01
N SER A 32 6.63 16.49 8.22
CA SER A 32 6.17 16.85 9.57
C SER A 32 5.26 15.76 10.14
N PRO A 33 5.38 15.41 11.43
CA PRO A 33 4.41 14.55 12.11
C PRO A 33 2.97 15.12 12.14
N ARG A 34 2.81 16.41 11.82
CA ARG A 34 1.52 17.10 11.77
C ARG A 34 0.92 17.13 10.38
N ASP A 35 1.65 16.70 9.35
CA ASP A 35 1.12 16.62 8.00
C ASP A 35 0.56 15.21 7.76
N PRO A 36 -0.61 15.08 7.12
CA PRO A 36 -1.18 13.77 6.83
C PRO A 36 -0.36 13.05 5.76
N ILE A 37 -0.28 11.73 5.90
CA ILE A 37 0.28 10.80 4.92
C ILE A 37 -0.81 9.85 4.43
N LEU A 38 -0.54 9.15 3.32
CA LEU A 38 -1.43 8.12 2.82
C LEU A 38 -0.95 6.74 3.28
N LYS A 39 -1.81 6.02 4.00
CA LYS A 39 -1.60 4.61 4.33
C LYS A 39 -2.38 3.73 3.34
N ILE A 40 -1.67 2.80 2.72
CA ILE A 40 -2.19 1.85 1.75
C ILE A 40 -1.99 0.46 2.33
N GLN A 41 -3.08 -0.30 2.41
CA GLN A 41 -3.06 -1.69 2.87
C GLN A 41 -3.36 -2.58 1.68
N THR A 42 -2.46 -3.48 1.35
CA THR A 42 -2.59 -4.33 0.16
C THR A 42 -2.56 -5.80 0.57
N GLN A 43 -3.58 -6.54 0.15
CA GLN A 43 -3.66 -8.00 0.30
C GLN A 43 -3.62 -8.62 -1.10
N ALA A 44 -2.53 -9.30 -1.41
CA ALA A 44 -2.41 -10.08 -2.65
C ALA A 44 -3.06 -11.45 -2.48
N VAL A 45 -3.68 -11.96 -3.54
CA VAL A 45 -4.35 -13.27 -3.56
C VAL A 45 -4.00 -14.10 -4.79
N ASP A 46 -4.05 -15.42 -4.63
CA ASP A 46 -3.86 -16.40 -5.71
C ASP A 46 -5.15 -16.69 -6.48
N SER A 47 -5.06 -17.57 -7.49
CA SER A 47 -6.20 -17.99 -8.32
C SER A 47 -7.39 -18.58 -7.55
N ASN A 48 -7.14 -19.10 -6.35
CA ASN A 48 -8.14 -19.68 -5.45
C ASN A 48 -8.62 -18.67 -4.40
N SER A 49 -8.27 -17.39 -4.55
CA SER A 49 -8.52 -16.31 -3.58
C SER A 49 -7.84 -16.55 -2.22
N ILE A 50 -6.79 -17.35 -2.18
CA ILE A 50 -6.00 -17.59 -0.96
C ILE A 50 -5.09 -16.38 -0.73
N PRO A 51 -5.08 -15.80 0.48
CA PRO A 51 -4.16 -14.73 0.86
C PRO A 51 -2.69 -15.15 0.69
N LEU A 52 -1.92 -14.38 -0.07
CA LEU A 52 -0.50 -14.65 -0.35
C LEU A 52 0.44 -13.71 0.39
N ASP A 53 0.15 -12.41 0.34
CA ASP A 53 0.99 -11.36 0.92
C ASP A 53 0.12 -10.24 1.48
N TYR A 54 0.54 -9.73 2.64
CA TYR A 54 -0.09 -8.57 3.25
C TYR A 54 0.96 -7.50 3.49
N SER A 55 0.75 -6.32 2.92
CA SER A 55 1.68 -5.20 3.03
C SER A 55 1.00 -3.92 3.50
N LEU A 56 1.77 -3.14 4.26
CA LEU A 56 1.42 -1.80 4.70
C LEU A 56 2.42 -0.82 4.09
N LEU A 57 1.92 0.08 3.25
CA LEU A 57 2.70 1.13 2.63
C LEU A 57 2.27 2.48 3.19
N TYR A 58 3.25 3.31 3.54
CA TYR A 58 3.06 4.68 4.00
C TYR A 58 3.71 5.62 2.98
N SER A 59 2.92 6.53 2.41
CA SER A 59 3.36 7.41 1.32
C SER A 59 3.26 8.88 1.71
N ASN A 60 4.33 9.62 1.42
CA ASN A 60 4.33 11.07 1.49
C ASN A 60 3.50 11.64 0.31
N ILE A 61 2.37 12.27 0.62
CA ILE A 61 1.42 12.77 -0.37
C ILE A 61 1.91 13.98 -1.17
N PHE A 62 2.94 14.68 -0.67
CA PHE A 62 3.55 15.80 -1.39
C PHE A 62 4.49 15.33 -2.50
N GLU A 63 5.05 14.13 -2.35
CA GLU A 63 5.95 13.53 -3.35
C GLU A 63 5.22 12.58 -4.30
N PHE A 64 4.24 11.82 -3.78
CA PHE A 64 3.52 10.82 -4.57
C PHE A 64 2.01 10.92 -4.39
N GLN A 65 1.31 11.17 -5.50
CA GLN A 65 -0.14 11.23 -5.56
C GLN A 65 -0.67 9.98 -6.26
N VAL A 66 -1.43 9.16 -5.52
CA VAL A 66 -2.10 7.99 -6.10
C VAL A 66 -3.21 8.48 -7.04
N LYS A 67 -3.20 7.98 -8.27
CA LYS A 67 -4.27 8.20 -9.26
C LYS A 67 -4.91 6.85 -9.56
N TYR A 68 -6.21 6.75 -9.28
CA TYR A 68 -6.99 5.55 -9.61
C TYR A 68 -7.86 5.82 -10.83
N PHE A 69 -7.89 4.87 -11.75
CA PHE A 69 -8.84 4.87 -12.86
C PHE A 69 -9.93 3.87 -12.55
N PHE A 70 -11.17 4.34 -12.43
CA PHE A 70 -12.33 3.47 -12.35
C PHE A 70 -12.89 3.27 -13.76
N PRO A 71 -12.67 2.10 -14.39
CA PRO A 71 -13.31 1.80 -15.67
C PRO A 71 -14.83 1.81 -15.47
N ARG A 72 -15.53 2.52 -16.36
CA ARG A 72 -16.99 2.52 -16.46
C ARG A 72 -17.48 1.31 -17.24
#